data_AF-A0A7J3XVZ0-F1
#
_entry.id   AF-A0A7J3XVZ0-F1
#
_cell.length_a   1.000
_cell.length_b   1.000
_cell.length_c   1.000
_cell.angle_alpha   90.00
_cell.angle_beta   90.00
_cell.angle_gamma   90.00
#
_symmetry.space_group_name_H-M   'P 1'
#
loop_
_entity.id
_entity.type
_entity.pdbx_description
1 polymer ?
#
loop_
_entity_poly.entity_id
_entity_poly.type
_entity_poly.pdbx_seq_one_letter_code
_entity_poly.pdbx_strand_id
1 'polypeptide(L)' 'MKEQMTSLDVAAAVRELRELVVGAVVDNVYQAWDGSILLKLRRPGEALTLIGDALGRVGLTWVEYSKPSSP' A
#
# COMPACT_ATOMS: atom_id res chain seq x y z
N MET A 1 -4.48 0.45 -19.65
CA MET A 1 -4.06 0.60 -18.23
C MET A 1 -4.01 2.10 -17.94
N LYS A 2 -4.65 2.61 -16.87
CA LYS A 2 -4.52 4.03 -16.50
C LYS A 2 -3.07 4.30 -16.06
N GLU A 3 -2.41 5.28 -16.67
CA GLU A 3 -0.99 5.55 -16.43
C GLU A 3 -0.72 6.25 -15.09
N GLN A 4 -1.66 7.06 -14.60
CA GLN A 4 -1.59 7.73 -13.30
C GLN A 4 -2.99 7.89 -12.68
N MET A 5 -3.05 7.96 -11.36
CA MET A 5 -4.27 8.32 -10.64
C MET A 5 -4.57 9.80 -10.84
N THR A 6 -5.79 10.12 -11.28
CA THR A 6 -6.26 11.52 -11.29
C THR A 6 -6.54 11.99 -9.86
N SER A 7 -6.69 13.31 -9.66
CA SER A 7 -7.07 13.85 -8.34
C SER A 7 -8.38 13.27 -7.80
N LEU A 8 -9.33 12.97 -8.69
CA LEU A 8 -10.58 12.30 -8.31
C LEU A 8 -10.33 10.86 -7.86
N ASP A 9 -9.48 10.11 -8.59
CA ASP A 9 -9.10 8.75 -8.22
C ASP A 9 -8.39 8.75 -6.84
N VAL A 10 -7.49 9.71 -6.60
CA VAL A 10 -6.80 9.86 -5.31
C VAL A 10 -7.79 10.18 -4.19
N ALA A 11 -8.72 11.12 -4.40
CA ALA A 11 -9.71 11.47 -3.39
C ALA A 11 -10.61 10.27 -3.01
N ALA A 12 -11.04 9.48 -4.00
CA ALA A 12 -11.81 8.26 -3.77
C ALA A 12 -10.97 7.21 -3.00
N ALA A 13 -9.74 6.96 -3.45
CA ALA A 13 -8.84 5.99 -2.81
C ALA A 13 -8.52 6.38 -1.36
N VAL A 14 -8.24 7.66 -1.07
CA VAL A 14 -7.99 8.13 0.30
C VAL A 14 -9.22 7.91 1.19
N ARG A 15 -10.42 8.20 0.68
CA ARG A 15 -11.67 7.96 1.43
C ARG A 15 -11.84 6.49 1.78
N GLU A 16 -11.66 5.60 0.81
CA GLU A 16 -11.82 4.15 0.99
C GLU A 16 -10.73 3.56 1.88
N LEU A 17 -9.47 3.93 1.65
CA LEU A 17 -8.34 3.46 2.45
C LEU A 17 -8.46 3.90 3.91
N ARG A 18 -8.96 5.11 4.19
CA ARG A 18 -9.09 5.64 5.55
C ARG A 18 -9.88 4.69 6.47
N GLU A 19 -10.95 4.09 5.97
CA GLU A 19 -11.79 3.16 6.76
C GLU A 19 -11.10 1.83 7.06
N LEU A 20 -10.13 1.44 6.22
CA LEU A 20 -9.44 0.16 6.32
C LEU A 20 -8.12 0.26 7.10
N VAL A 21 -7.37 1.36 6.92
CA VAL A 21 -5.99 1.50 7.41
C VAL A 21 -5.90 2.28 8.74
N VAL A 22 -6.82 3.19 9.04
CA VAL A 22 -6.76 3.97 10.28
C VAL A 22 -7.03 3.05 11.47
N GLY A 23 -6.16 3.13 12.47
CA GLY A 23 -6.19 2.25 13.66
C GLY A 23 -5.43 0.94 13.48
N ALA A 24 -4.94 0.62 12.28
CA ALA A 24 -3.97 -0.44 12.09
C ALA A 24 -2.56 0.02 12.52
N VAL A 25 -1.75 -0.92 12.97
CA VAL A 25 -0.34 -0.70 13.32
C VAL A 25 0.54 -1.10 12.15
N VAL A 26 1.58 -0.30 11.86
CA VAL A 26 2.61 -0.68 10.88
C VAL A 26 3.49 -1.77 11.47
N ASP A 27 3.49 -2.93 10.83
CA ASP A 27 4.31 -4.08 11.21
C ASP A 27 5.68 -4.07 10.52
N ASN A 28 5.67 -3.83 9.20
CA ASN A 28 6.88 -3.72 8.42
C ASN A 28 6.73 -2.66 7.33
N VAL A 29 7.87 -2.10 6.96
CA VAL A 29 8.03 -1.22 5.81
C VAL A 29 9.05 -1.89 4.90
N TYR A 30 8.70 -2.04 3.62
CA TYR A 30 9.60 -2.57 2.60
C TYR A 30 9.64 -1.63 1.40
N GLN A 31 10.79 -1.59 0.74
CA GLN A 31 10.93 -1.03 -0.59
C GLN A 31 11.15 -2.18 -1.58
N ALA A 32 10.29 -2.30 -2.58
CA ALA A 32 10.45 -3.28 -3.66
C ALA A 32 11.53 -2.82 -4.65
N TRP A 33 12.01 -3.76 -5.45
CA TRP A 33 13.08 -3.55 -6.44
C TRP A 33 12.73 -2.48 -7.50
N ASP A 34 11.43 -2.29 -7.78
CA ASP A 34 10.94 -1.31 -8.74
C ASP A 34 10.76 0.10 -8.13
N GLY A 35 11.10 0.26 -6.85
CA GLY A 35 10.93 1.51 -6.10
C GLY A 35 9.58 1.65 -5.39
N SER A 36 8.68 0.67 -5.53
CA SER A 36 7.41 0.68 -4.81
C SER A 36 7.63 0.57 -3.30
N ILE A 37 6.82 1.26 -2.51
CA ILE A 37 6.83 1.21 -1.04
C ILE A 37 5.66 0.35 -0.58
N LEU A 38 5.95 -0.60 0.30
CA LEU A 38 4.96 -1.47 0.92
C LEU A 38 4.92 -1.26 2.43
N LEU A 39 3.73 -1.06 2.95
CA LEU A 39 3.45 -1.04 4.38
C LEU A 39 2.63 -2.29 4.72
N LYS A 40 3.23 -3.21 5.49
CA LYS A 40 2.49 -4.30 6.10
C LYS A 40 1.79 -3.75 7.33
N LEU A 41 0.46 -3.81 7.33
CA LEU A 41 -0.40 -3.29 8.38
C LEU A 41 -1.03 -4.45 9.12
N ARG A 42 -1.16 -4.31 10.45
CA ARG A 42 -1.80 -5.30 11.32
C ARG A 42 -2.86 -4.65 12.19
N ARG A 43 -4.03 -5.28 12.27
CA ARG A 43 -5.06 -5.01 13.28
C ARG A 43 -5.58 -6.33 13.85
N PRO A 44 -6.30 -6.34 14.99
CA PRO A 44 -6.81 -7.59 15.56
C PRO A 44 -7.63 -8.38 14.52
N GLY A 45 -7.19 -9.61 14.21
CA GLY A 45 -7.86 -10.50 13.27
C GLY A 45 -7.59 -10.23 11.79
N GLU A 46 -6.77 -9.25 11.42
CA GLU A 46 -6.55 -8.91 10.01
C GLU A 46 -5.16 -8.33 9.71
N ALA A 47 -4.60 -8.76 8.58
CA ALA A 47 -3.36 -8.24 8.01
C ALA A 47 -3.63 -7.69 6.62
N LEU A 48 -3.13 -6.48 6.36
CA LEU A 48 -3.33 -5.76 5.11
C LEU A 48 -1.96 -5.33 4.57
N THR A 49 -1.83 -5.22 3.25
CA THR A 49 -0.65 -4.62 2.63
C THR A 49 -1.07 -3.38 1.86
N LEU A 50 -0.62 -2.22 2.30
CA LEU A 50 -0.72 -0.98 1.53
C LEU A 50 0.49 -0.88 0.61
N ILE A 51 0.27 -0.49 -0.63
CA ILE A 51 1.33 -0.22 -1.60
C ILE A 51 1.16 1.18 -2.18
N GLY A 52 2.27 1.91 -2.27
CA GLY A 52 2.45 3.03 -3.20
C GLY A 52 3.46 2.61 -4.25
N ASP A 53 3.04 2.45 -5.51
CA ASP A 53 3.92 1.94 -6.55
C ASP A 53 4.67 3.03 -7.32
N ALA A 54 5.68 2.60 -8.08
CA ALA A 54 6.51 3.50 -8.88
C ALA A 54 5.76 4.24 -10.01
N LEU A 55 4.51 3.87 -10.31
CA LEU A 55 3.65 4.56 -11.27
C LEU A 55 2.76 5.61 -10.60
N GLY A 56 2.93 5.84 -9.30
CA GLY A 56 2.15 6.82 -8.53
C GLY A 56 0.74 6.33 -8.18
N ARG A 57 0.52 5.01 -8.14
CA ARG A 57 -0.75 4.43 -7.69
C ARG A 57 -0.65 4.05 -6.21
N VAL A 58 -1.75 4.20 -5.49
CA VAL A 58 -1.86 3.80 -4.09
C VAL A 58 -3.08 2.91 -3.89
N GLY A 59 -2.93 1.86 -3.08
CA GLY A 59 -4.03 0.95 -2.79
C GLY A 59 -3.63 -0.21 -1.89
N LEU A 60 -4.60 -1.06 -1.59
CA LEU A 60 -4.35 -2.36 -0.96
C LEU A 60 -3.96 -3.39 -2.01
N THR A 61 -3.08 -4.30 -1.65
CA THR A 61 -2.66 -5.38 -2.53
C THR A 61 -2.60 -6.71 -1.80
N TRP A 62 -2.94 -7.78 -2.54
CA TRP A 62 -2.74 -9.17 -2.16
C TRP A 62 -1.53 -9.79 -2.85
N VAL A 63 -0.83 -9.02 -3.69
CA VAL A 63 0.38 -9.47 -4.36
C VAL A 63 1.47 -9.67 -3.31
N GLU A 64 2.10 -10.84 -3.35
CA GLU A 64 3.26 -11.13 -2.53
C GLU A 64 4.51 -10.53 -3.17
N TYR A 65 5.14 -9.61 -2.44
CA TYR A 65 6.44 -9.06 -2.80
C TYR A 65 7.50 -9.80 -2.00
N SER A 66 8.57 -10.21 -2.68
CA SER A 66 9.72 -10.81 -2.02
C SER A 66 10.31 -9.82 -1.02
N LYS A 67 10.62 -10.31 0.18
CA LYS A 67 11.28 -9.50 1.20
C LYS A 67 12.66 -9.05 0.67
N PRO A 68 12.99 -7.75 0.72
CA PRO A 68 14.30 -7.27 0.32
C PRO A 68 15.43 -7.95 1.11
N SER A 69 16.55 -8.21 0.45
CA SER A 69 17.73 -8.85 1.07
C SER A 69 18.48 -7.92 2.03
N SER A 70 18.30 -6.61 1.89
CA SER A 70 18.85 -5.56 2.76
C SER A 70 17.79 -4.50 3.06
N PRO A 71 17.87 -3.83 4.22
CA PRO A 71 17.06 -2.64 4.51
C PRO A 71 17.24 -1.53 3.50
#